data_AF-A0A7S2SD08-F1
#
_entry.id   AF-A0A7S2SD08-F1
#
_cell.length_a   1.000
_cell.length_b   1.000
_cell.length_c   1.000
_cell.angle_alpha   90.00
_cell.angle_beta   90.00
_cell.angle_gamma   90.00
#
_symmetry.space_group_name_H-M   'P 1'
#
loop_
_entity.id
_entity.type
_entity.pdbx_description
1 polymer ?
#
loop_
_entity_poly.entity_id
_entity_poly.type
_entity_poly.pdbx_seq_one_letter_code
_entity_poly.pdbx_strand_id
1 'polypeptide(L)'
;MSSCAFSFPSFVTIKNKPVFPKELQRGLRTVVDQSISQYSSISSTSLFGGYGIAKNYTWKEEQYELDVSISVPDGTLGKDIIFKAKAKSIDLRLKGGNDDGSDLILLDGSREMRGRIDMEDTYWAISDKDSGEAGRDVILTIEKMIMPSKDQFEVVDFDWKGVYPDDEDEVIEIKYDEPEELDVKEYAASLGVDIENINMTMVDKNMFDGGLNMTKSSLDELTKEGYVKEVTQQSDGTEYIVGPDGEAVPFTPYGEGVGVEEMKSAGVKGIPFTGNNRQEGKSPIPFIDVPAPWQTSMPAEEARGVDDDDVSVQNDEDSASMVDDDSLNKQKSSDDEIETEEETSMPNENDTAVDPIDLLTVVRLKEVLRKEKIKVSGSKQELRDRLRSHVNSKIQTREGQDWQ
;
A
#
# COMPACT_ATOMS: atom_id res chain seq x y z
N MET A 1 64.03 16.60 -41.93
CA MET A 1 64.10 15.25 -42.53
C MET A 1 63.43 14.28 -41.56
N SER A 2 62.67 13.28 -42.04
CA SER A 2 62.01 12.19 -41.28
C SER A 2 61.34 12.59 -39.95
N SER A 3 60.01 12.71 -39.81
CA SER A 3 58.91 11.88 -40.35
C SER A 3 59.04 10.40 -40.03
N CYS A 4 58.29 9.95 -39.01
CA CYS A 4 57.93 8.57 -38.73
C CYS A 4 56.51 8.60 -38.12
N ALA A 5 55.49 8.45 -38.95
CA ALA A 5 54.10 8.35 -38.50
C ALA A 5 53.78 6.87 -38.19
N PHE A 6 53.30 6.60 -36.98
CA PHE A 6 52.76 5.27 -36.64
C PHE A 6 51.30 5.17 -37.07
N SER A 7 51.03 4.25 -37.98
CA SER A 7 49.67 3.90 -38.43
C SER A 7 49.19 2.68 -37.66
N PHE A 8 48.03 2.77 -37.01
CA PHE A 8 47.37 1.63 -36.38
C PHE A 8 46.32 1.03 -37.35
N PRO A 9 46.27 -0.30 -37.51
CA PRO A 9 45.34 -0.95 -38.44
C PRO A 9 43.90 -0.97 -37.92
N SER A 10 42.94 -0.91 -38.85
CA SER A 10 41.50 -0.89 -38.57
C SER A 10 41.02 -2.18 -37.89
N PHE A 11 40.21 -2.06 -36.83
CA PHE A 11 39.48 -3.20 -36.26
C PHE A 11 38.33 -3.65 -37.18
N VAL A 12 38.16 -4.97 -37.32
CA VAL A 12 37.14 -5.59 -38.17
C VAL A 12 35.87 -5.91 -37.37
N THR A 13 34.73 -5.35 -37.76
CA THR A 13 33.44 -5.62 -37.12
C THR A 13 32.86 -6.98 -37.53
N ILE A 14 33.03 -8.00 -36.69
CA ILE A 14 32.42 -9.32 -36.89
C ILE A 14 30.95 -9.29 -36.44
N LYS A 15 30.01 -9.30 -37.39
CA LYS A 15 28.56 -9.35 -37.13
C LYS A 15 28.06 -10.80 -37.04
N ASN A 16 28.19 -11.42 -35.87
CA ASN A 16 27.55 -12.72 -35.62
C ASN A 16 26.04 -12.54 -35.39
N LYS A 17 25.23 -12.96 -36.37
CA LYS A 17 23.78 -13.19 -36.18
C LYS A 17 23.54 -14.67 -35.85
N PRO A 18 22.93 -15.02 -34.70
CA PRO A 18 22.38 -16.37 -34.54
C PRO A 18 21.18 -16.55 -35.46
N VAL A 19 21.25 -17.51 -36.37
CA VAL A 19 20.12 -17.90 -37.23
C VAL A 19 19.43 -19.10 -36.58
N PHE A 20 18.36 -18.83 -35.83
CA PHE A 20 17.47 -19.89 -35.37
C PHE A 20 16.52 -20.31 -36.51
N PRO A 21 16.37 -21.63 -36.78
CA PRO A 21 15.39 -22.11 -37.75
C PRO A 21 13.96 -21.86 -37.26
N LYS A 22 13.07 -21.59 -38.20
CA LYS A 22 11.61 -21.58 -37.97
C LYS A 22 11.02 -22.94 -38.35
N GLU A 23 9.79 -23.17 -37.90
CA GLU A 23 8.91 -24.32 -38.14
C GLU A 23 9.02 -25.47 -37.12
N LEU A 24 7.90 -26.20 -36.97
CA LEU A 24 7.54 -27.12 -35.88
C LEU A 24 7.34 -26.42 -34.51
N GLN A 25 6.14 -26.38 -33.89
CA GLN A 25 4.82 -26.88 -34.31
C GLN A 25 3.70 -25.87 -34.00
N ARG A 26 2.57 -26.01 -34.71
CA ARG A 26 1.29 -25.39 -34.33
C ARG A 26 0.53 -26.33 -33.39
N GLY A 27 -0.14 -25.77 -32.39
CA GLY A 27 -1.35 -26.40 -31.85
C GLY A 27 -1.43 -26.48 -30.33
N LEU A 28 -2.02 -25.47 -29.72
CA LEU A 28 -3.29 -25.62 -28.99
C LEU A 28 -3.89 -24.22 -28.74
N ARG A 29 -5.18 -24.06 -29.03
CA ARG A 29 -5.98 -22.93 -28.53
C ARG A 29 -6.76 -23.44 -27.34
N THR A 30 -6.37 -23.03 -26.13
CA THR A 30 -7.22 -23.21 -24.95
C THR A 30 -8.02 -21.93 -24.77
N VAL A 31 -9.34 -22.02 -24.90
CA VAL A 31 -10.24 -20.94 -24.45
C VAL A 31 -10.27 -21.02 -22.94
N VAL A 32 -9.80 -19.97 -22.26
CA VAL A 32 -9.94 -19.83 -20.82
C VAL A 32 -11.11 -18.88 -20.57
N ASP A 33 -12.30 -19.47 -20.43
CA ASP A 33 -13.39 -18.78 -19.73
C ASP A 33 -13.02 -18.72 -18.24
N GLN A 34 -12.81 -17.52 -17.73
CA GLN A 34 -12.75 -17.25 -16.30
C GLN A 34 -13.79 -16.19 -15.95
N SER A 35 -14.93 -16.67 -15.45
CA SER A 35 -15.92 -15.83 -14.79
C SER A 35 -15.37 -15.38 -13.43
N ILE A 36 -14.69 -14.24 -13.42
CA ILE A 36 -14.12 -13.65 -12.19
C ILE A 36 -15.27 -13.21 -11.27
N SER A 37 -15.52 -13.99 -10.22
CA SER A 37 -16.41 -13.62 -9.11
C SER A 37 -15.76 -12.56 -8.23
N GLN A 38 -16.49 -11.48 -7.93
CA GLN A 38 -15.98 -10.31 -7.22
C GLN A 38 -15.80 -10.58 -5.71
N TYR A 39 -14.55 -10.61 -5.23
CA TYR A 39 -14.23 -10.33 -3.82
C TYR A 39 -12.93 -9.54 -3.73
N SER A 40 -13.04 -8.21 -3.75
CA SER A 40 -11.93 -7.30 -3.52
C SER A 40 -11.67 -7.13 -2.02
N SER A 41 -10.85 -7.99 -1.43
CA SER A 41 -10.27 -7.75 -0.10
C SER A 41 -9.32 -6.56 -0.18
N ILE A 42 -9.77 -5.40 0.31
CA ILE A 42 -8.98 -4.17 0.31
C ILE A 42 -7.85 -4.33 1.32
N SER A 43 -6.68 -4.76 0.86
CA SER A 43 -5.45 -4.72 1.66
C SER A 43 -5.10 -3.26 1.92
N SER A 44 -5.01 -2.86 3.19
CA SER A 44 -4.69 -1.50 3.61
C SER A 44 -3.18 -1.24 3.52
N THR A 45 -2.65 -1.26 2.30
CA THR A 45 -1.34 -0.73 1.93
C THR A 45 -1.37 0.80 2.07
N SER A 46 -1.31 1.28 3.31
CA SER A 46 -1.25 2.70 3.64
C SER A 46 0.20 3.20 3.50
N LEU A 47 0.37 4.45 3.07
CA LEU A 47 1.64 5.10 2.74
C LEU A 47 2.33 4.54 1.48
N PHE A 48 1.86 5.02 0.32
CA PHE A 48 2.57 4.89 -0.96
C PHE A 48 3.47 6.11 -1.20
N GLY A 49 4.71 6.05 -0.71
CA GLY A 49 5.73 7.04 -0.98
C GLY A 49 6.41 7.60 0.27
N GLY A 50 7.60 8.17 0.07
CA GLY A 50 8.45 8.69 1.14
C GLY A 50 9.61 9.50 0.60
N TYR A 51 10.26 10.24 1.48
CA TYR A 51 11.41 11.08 1.18
C TYR A 51 12.63 10.62 1.98
N GLY A 52 13.80 10.61 1.36
CA GLY A 52 15.05 10.23 2.02
C GLY A 52 16.23 11.12 1.67
N ILE A 53 17.11 11.31 2.65
CA ILE A 53 18.37 12.04 2.51
C ILE A 53 19.51 11.02 2.66
N ALA A 54 20.29 10.82 1.60
CA ALA A 54 21.55 10.09 1.65
C ALA A 54 22.74 11.04 1.59
N LYS A 55 23.94 10.54 1.87
CA LYS A 55 25.19 11.34 1.92
C LYS A 55 25.48 12.15 0.66
N ASN A 56 25.09 11.65 -0.51
CA ASN A 56 25.43 12.22 -1.82
C ASN A 56 24.21 12.65 -2.66
N TYR A 57 22.99 12.27 -2.27
CA TYR A 57 21.75 12.50 -3.02
C TYR A 57 20.56 12.52 -2.08
N THR A 58 19.47 13.15 -2.49
CA THR A 58 18.15 12.98 -1.87
C THR A 58 17.24 12.23 -2.83
N TRP A 59 16.23 11.54 -2.31
CA TRP A 59 15.25 10.84 -3.11
C TRP A 59 13.83 11.09 -2.62
N LYS A 60 12.88 11.13 -3.55
CA LYS A 60 11.43 11.14 -3.28
C LYS A 60 10.81 9.99 -4.05
N GLU A 61 10.15 9.10 -3.33
CA GLU A 61 9.51 7.91 -3.85
C GLU A 61 7.99 8.10 -3.90
N GLU A 62 7.37 7.71 -5.01
CA GLU A 62 5.92 7.63 -5.20
C GLU A 62 5.50 6.19 -5.55
N GLN A 63 4.23 5.94 -5.88
CA GLN A 63 3.76 4.58 -6.15
C GLN A 63 4.42 3.96 -7.40
N TYR A 64 4.61 4.75 -8.46
CA TYR A 64 5.15 4.32 -9.77
C TYR A 64 6.49 4.99 -10.10
N GLU A 65 6.79 6.16 -9.54
CA GLU A 65 7.99 6.94 -9.84
C GLU A 65 8.94 7.01 -8.63
N LEU A 66 10.23 7.26 -8.89
CA LEU A 66 11.26 7.54 -7.90
C LEU A 66 12.19 8.65 -8.41
N ASP A 67 12.05 9.85 -7.87
CA ASP A 67 12.88 11.01 -8.18
C ASP A 67 14.15 11.02 -7.32
N VAL A 68 15.32 10.97 -7.94
CA VAL A 68 16.63 11.08 -7.27
C VAL A 68 17.28 12.42 -7.64
N SER A 69 17.50 13.29 -6.65
CA SER A 69 18.08 14.62 -6.81
C SER A 69 19.52 14.66 -6.29
N ILE A 70 20.45 15.10 -7.14
CA ILE A 70 21.90 15.05 -6.89
C ILE A 70 22.52 16.41 -7.17
N SER A 71 23.09 17.07 -6.16
CA SER A 71 23.76 18.36 -6.34
C SER A 71 25.09 18.22 -7.09
N VAL A 72 25.31 19.07 -8.09
CA VAL A 72 26.47 19.13 -8.97
C VAL A 72 27.02 20.56 -9.10
N PRO A 73 28.31 20.75 -9.47
CA PRO A 73 28.93 22.06 -9.53
C PRO A 73 28.27 23.03 -10.53
N ASP A 74 28.27 24.32 -10.17
CA ASP A 74 27.83 25.41 -11.05
C ASP A 74 28.62 25.41 -12.37
N GLY A 75 27.89 25.49 -13.47
CA GLY A 75 28.45 25.38 -14.82
C GLY A 75 28.43 23.95 -15.40
N THR A 76 27.96 22.94 -14.65
CA THR A 76 27.62 21.62 -15.23
C THR A 76 26.60 21.78 -16.37
N LEU A 77 26.88 21.18 -17.53
CA LEU A 77 26.00 21.16 -18.70
C LEU A 77 25.60 19.72 -19.04
N GLY A 78 24.42 19.52 -19.65
CA GLY A 78 23.92 18.19 -20.00
C GLY A 78 24.78 17.38 -20.98
N LYS A 79 25.77 18.00 -21.64
CA LYS A 79 26.78 17.31 -22.48
C LYS A 79 27.87 16.60 -21.64
N ASP A 80 28.03 17.01 -20.38
CA ASP A 80 29.07 16.56 -19.46
C ASP A 80 28.52 15.45 -18.53
N ILE A 81 27.21 15.22 -18.55
CA ILE A 81 26.56 14.10 -17.86
C ILE A 81 26.62 12.86 -18.77
N ILE A 82 27.06 11.74 -18.19
CA ILE A 82 27.06 10.42 -18.80
C ILE A 82 26.00 9.58 -18.08
N PHE A 83 24.90 9.28 -18.76
CA PHE A 83 23.78 8.49 -18.25
C PHE A 83 23.66 7.17 -19.03
N LYS A 84 23.49 6.04 -18.33
CA LYS A 84 23.12 4.75 -18.92
C LYS A 84 22.18 3.99 -17.97
N ALA A 85 20.93 3.80 -18.35
CA ALA A 85 20.00 2.92 -17.65
C ALA A 85 20.21 1.44 -18.05
N LYS A 86 19.85 0.54 -17.13
CA LYS A 86 19.58 -0.89 -17.33
C LYS A 86 18.39 -1.24 -16.44
N ALA A 87 17.66 -2.31 -16.76
CA ALA A 87 16.45 -2.74 -16.02
C ALA A 87 16.62 -3.05 -14.50
N LYS A 88 17.84 -2.99 -13.93
CA LYS A 88 18.14 -3.07 -12.49
C LYS A 88 19.27 -2.13 -12.00
N SER A 89 19.80 -1.21 -12.82
CA SER A 89 20.90 -0.32 -12.37
C SER A 89 21.04 0.91 -13.27
N ILE A 90 21.40 2.06 -12.70
CA ILE A 90 21.68 3.29 -13.46
C ILE A 90 23.13 3.71 -13.23
N ASP A 91 23.84 3.94 -14.33
CA ASP A 91 25.19 4.50 -14.37
C ASP A 91 25.10 6.00 -14.69
N LEU A 92 25.23 6.85 -13.67
CA LEU A 92 25.17 8.31 -13.80
C LEU A 92 26.49 8.93 -13.33
N ARG A 93 27.20 9.61 -14.23
CA ARG A 93 28.53 10.19 -13.96
C ARG A 93 28.65 11.61 -14.51
N LEU A 94 29.38 12.46 -13.81
CA LEU A 94 29.79 13.79 -14.27
C LEU A 94 31.22 13.75 -14.82
N LYS A 95 31.37 14.05 -16.10
CA LYS A 95 32.61 13.92 -16.84
C LYS A 95 33.68 14.91 -16.36
N GLY A 96 34.84 14.38 -15.95
CA GLY A 96 35.95 15.20 -15.45
C GLY A 96 35.63 16.01 -14.18
N GLY A 97 34.75 15.49 -13.31
CA GLY A 97 34.37 16.16 -12.05
C GLY A 97 35.44 16.12 -10.95
N ASN A 98 36.47 15.27 -11.09
CA ASN A 98 37.60 15.16 -10.15
C ASN A 98 38.85 15.89 -10.66
N ASP A 99 39.72 16.35 -9.74
CA ASP A 99 41.00 16.99 -10.05
C ASP A 99 41.92 16.13 -10.95
N ASP A 100 41.86 14.80 -10.82
CA ASP A 100 42.60 13.83 -11.65
C ASP A 100 42.07 13.71 -13.10
N GLY A 101 40.99 14.44 -13.44
CA GLY A 101 40.30 14.35 -14.73
C GLY A 101 39.49 13.06 -14.92
N SER A 102 39.27 12.30 -13.84
CA SER A 102 38.36 11.14 -13.82
C SER A 102 36.89 11.59 -13.75
N ASP A 103 35.99 10.76 -14.27
CA ASP A 103 34.55 10.99 -14.20
C ASP A 103 34.08 10.76 -12.75
N LEU A 104 33.45 11.78 -12.16
CA LEU A 104 32.83 11.71 -10.83
C LEU A 104 31.58 10.83 -10.92
N ILE A 105 31.51 9.79 -10.10
CA ILE A 105 30.35 8.89 -10.06
C ILE A 105 29.28 9.53 -9.17
N LEU A 106 28.07 9.73 -9.72
CA LEU A 106 26.92 10.26 -9.01
C LEU A 106 26.01 9.11 -8.54
N LEU A 107 25.74 8.16 -9.44
CA LEU A 107 25.14 6.86 -9.14
C LEU A 107 25.96 5.77 -9.84
N ASP A 108 26.35 4.74 -9.10
CA ASP A 108 27.16 3.67 -9.67
C ASP A 108 26.30 2.58 -10.31
N GLY A 109 26.42 2.43 -11.62
CA GLY A 109 25.76 1.37 -12.39
C GLY A 109 26.37 -0.02 -12.18
N SER A 110 27.27 -0.21 -11.22
CA SER A 110 27.68 -1.53 -10.72
C SER A 110 26.76 -2.07 -9.62
N ARG A 111 26.13 -1.19 -8.82
CA ARG A 111 25.12 -1.55 -7.80
C ARG A 111 23.81 -1.93 -8.48
N GLU A 112 23.14 -2.97 -7.99
CA GLU A 112 21.74 -3.25 -8.38
C GLU A 112 20.78 -2.43 -7.51
N MET A 113 19.78 -1.81 -8.13
CA MET A 113 18.69 -1.11 -7.43
C MET A 113 17.68 -2.11 -6.86
N ARG A 114 16.89 -1.68 -5.87
CA ARG A 114 15.95 -2.55 -5.14
C ARG A 114 14.92 -3.22 -6.04
N GLY A 115 14.30 -2.47 -6.96
CA GLY A 115 13.32 -2.99 -7.91
C GLY A 115 13.79 -3.11 -9.35
N ARG A 116 12.82 -3.25 -10.27
CA ARG A 116 13.04 -3.16 -11.72
C ARG A 116 12.64 -1.78 -12.23
N ILE A 117 13.32 -1.36 -13.29
CA ILE A 117 13.21 -0.02 -13.88
C ILE A 117 12.66 -0.15 -15.30
N ASP A 118 11.68 0.67 -15.68
CA ASP A 118 11.36 0.83 -17.10
C ASP A 118 12.37 1.76 -17.77
N MET A 119 12.95 1.30 -18.87
CA MET A 119 14.03 1.98 -19.58
C MET A 119 13.53 2.93 -20.66
N GLU A 120 12.23 2.89 -21.01
CA GLU A 120 11.65 3.79 -22.00
C GLU A 120 11.21 5.13 -21.37
N ASP A 121 10.66 5.08 -20.14
CA ASP A 121 10.14 6.26 -19.42
C ASP A 121 11.08 6.82 -18.33
N THR A 122 12.19 6.16 -17.97
CA THR A 122 13.20 6.74 -17.05
C THR A 122 14.04 7.83 -17.73
N TYR A 123 14.02 9.05 -17.20
CA TYR A 123 14.73 10.22 -17.76
C TYR A 123 15.43 11.07 -16.69
N TRP A 124 16.27 12.03 -17.12
CA TRP A 124 16.90 13.00 -16.22
C TRP A 124 16.84 14.44 -16.77
N ALA A 125 16.89 15.40 -15.86
CA ALA A 125 16.95 16.84 -16.10
C ALA A 125 18.05 17.49 -15.26
N ILE A 126 18.43 18.73 -15.62
CA ILE A 126 19.21 19.62 -14.75
C ILE A 126 18.30 20.76 -14.32
N SER A 127 18.27 21.04 -13.02
CA SER A 127 17.63 22.22 -12.44
C SER A 127 18.67 23.20 -11.90
N ASP A 128 18.41 24.50 -12.06
CA ASP A 128 19.12 25.58 -11.37
C ASP A 128 18.42 25.82 -10.02
N LYS A 129 19.16 25.94 -8.90
CA LYS A 129 18.54 26.13 -7.58
C LYS A 129 17.92 27.53 -7.42
N ASP A 130 16.59 27.60 -7.34
CA ASP A 130 15.82 28.82 -7.06
C ASP A 130 16.21 29.54 -5.75
N SER A 131 16.85 28.84 -4.81
CA SER A 131 17.25 29.34 -3.49
C SER A 131 18.23 30.52 -3.51
N GLY A 132 18.90 30.78 -4.63
CA GLY A 132 20.02 31.73 -4.71
C GLY A 132 21.31 31.19 -4.08
N GLU A 133 21.37 29.89 -3.81
CA GLU A 133 22.58 29.16 -3.44
C GLU A 133 23.38 28.82 -4.69
N ALA A 134 24.70 28.72 -4.54
CA ALA A 134 25.58 28.24 -5.61
C ALA A 134 25.44 26.71 -5.74
N GLY A 135 24.83 26.25 -6.83
CA GLY A 135 24.60 24.83 -7.10
C GLY A 135 23.52 24.55 -8.14
N ARG A 136 23.73 23.47 -8.88
CA ARG A 136 22.74 22.84 -9.75
C ARG A 136 22.37 21.48 -9.19
N ASP A 137 21.17 20.99 -9.48
CA ASP A 137 20.78 19.62 -9.20
C ASP A 137 20.54 18.86 -10.50
N VAL A 138 21.02 17.62 -10.56
CA VAL A 138 20.56 16.62 -11.54
C VAL A 138 19.39 15.89 -10.90
N ILE A 139 18.22 15.97 -11.53
CA ILE A 139 17.02 15.24 -11.12
C ILE A 139 16.87 14.06 -12.07
N LEU A 140 16.80 12.85 -11.53
CA LEU A 140 16.65 11.60 -12.25
C LEU A 140 15.31 10.98 -11.84
N THR A 141 14.33 10.96 -12.74
CA THR A 141 13.02 10.36 -12.53
C THR A 141 13.06 8.91 -13.03
N ILE A 142 12.83 7.95 -12.14
CA ILE A 142 12.95 6.51 -12.39
C ILE A 142 11.55 5.87 -12.38
N GLU A 143 11.12 5.33 -13.51
CA GLU A 143 9.84 4.60 -13.62
C GLU A 143 10.00 3.17 -13.06
N LYS A 144 9.16 2.79 -12.11
CA LYS A 144 9.16 1.48 -11.45
C LYS A 144 8.41 0.46 -12.30
N MET A 145 9.12 -0.54 -12.81
CA MET A 145 8.50 -1.68 -13.51
C MET A 145 7.85 -2.64 -12.50
N ILE A 146 6.63 -2.29 -12.07
CA ILE A 146 5.75 -3.16 -11.28
C ILE A 146 5.36 -4.36 -12.14
N MET A 147 5.81 -5.55 -11.75
CA MET A 147 5.28 -6.79 -12.28
C MET A 147 4.05 -7.19 -11.46
N PRO A 148 2.89 -7.47 -12.06
CA PRO A 148 1.78 -8.06 -11.33
C PRO A 148 2.22 -9.40 -10.75
N SER A 149 1.85 -9.65 -9.50
CA SER A 149 2.11 -10.92 -8.84
C SER A 149 1.55 -12.09 -9.63
N LYS A 150 2.20 -13.25 -9.52
CA LYS A 150 1.68 -14.49 -10.16
C LYS A 150 0.57 -15.13 -9.33
N ASP A 151 0.56 -14.82 -8.04
CA ASP A 151 -0.45 -15.27 -7.09
C ASP A 151 -1.27 -14.07 -6.58
N GLN A 152 -2.54 -14.30 -6.30
CA GLN A 152 -3.48 -13.29 -5.78
C GLN A 152 -3.25 -13.00 -4.28
N PHE A 153 -2.45 -13.84 -3.61
CA PHE A 153 -2.09 -13.73 -2.19
C PHE A 153 -0.65 -13.20 -1.96
N GLU A 154 0.12 -12.99 -3.01
CA GLU A 154 1.49 -12.44 -2.93
C GLU A 154 1.42 -10.92 -2.70
N VAL A 155 1.70 -10.48 -1.47
CA VAL A 155 1.82 -9.06 -1.13
C VAL A 155 3.08 -8.50 -1.78
N VAL A 156 2.90 -7.69 -2.80
CA VAL A 156 4.00 -6.97 -3.46
C VAL A 156 4.31 -5.70 -2.67
N ASP A 157 5.50 -5.63 -2.07
CA ASP A 157 6.00 -4.38 -1.47
C ASP A 157 6.37 -3.39 -2.60
N PHE A 158 5.60 -2.30 -2.70
CA PHE A 158 5.80 -1.24 -3.70
C PHE A 158 6.77 -0.13 -3.23
N ASP A 159 7.05 -0.09 -1.94
CA ASP A 159 7.93 0.85 -1.24
C ASP A 159 9.35 0.26 -1.15
N TRP A 160 10.27 0.84 -1.91
CA TRP A 160 11.68 0.45 -1.97
C TRP A 160 12.43 0.95 -0.74
N LYS A 161 12.04 2.08 -0.12
CA LYS A 161 12.69 2.66 1.06
C LYS A 161 14.13 3.12 0.80
N GLY A 162 14.46 3.42 -0.45
CA GLY A 162 15.81 3.74 -0.90
C GLY A 162 16.11 3.27 -2.33
N VAL A 163 17.27 3.66 -2.85
CA VAL A 163 17.65 3.40 -4.25
C VAL A 163 18.27 2.01 -4.40
N TYR A 164 19.18 1.64 -3.49
CA TYR A 164 19.89 0.37 -3.48
C TYR A 164 19.56 -0.46 -2.22
N PRO A 165 19.71 -1.80 -2.22
CA PRO A 165 19.43 -2.63 -1.05
C PRO A 165 20.32 -2.23 0.14
N ASP A 166 21.62 -2.05 -0.09
CA ASP A 166 22.62 -1.83 0.96
C ASP A 166 22.73 -0.36 1.42
N ASP A 167 21.73 0.48 1.13
CA ASP A 167 21.73 1.93 1.43
C ASP A 167 21.56 2.28 2.93
N GLU A 168 21.38 1.30 3.81
CA GLU A 168 21.13 1.52 5.26
C GLU A 168 22.27 2.27 5.96
N ASP A 169 23.51 2.12 5.48
CA ASP A 169 24.68 2.88 5.95
C ASP A 169 24.80 4.27 5.27
N GLU A 170 24.15 4.51 4.12
CA GLU A 170 24.26 5.73 3.30
C GLU A 170 23.14 6.74 3.53
N VAL A 171 21.96 6.28 3.95
CA VAL A 171 20.79 7.10 4.27
C VAL A 171 20.91 7.65 5.70
N ILE A 172 20.67 8.95 5.83
CA ILE A 172 20.82 9.74 7.07
C ILE A 172 19.45 9.95 7.73
N GLU A 173 18.42 10.18 6.91
CA GLU A 173 17.05 10.43 7.34
C GLU A 173 16.09 9.83 6.30
N ILE A 174 15.07 9.11 6.77
CA ILE A 174 13.89 8.72 5.98
C ILE A 174 12.69 9.36 6.66
N LYS A 175 11.94 10.14 5.89
CA LYS A 175 10.67 10.72 6.30
C LYS A 175 9.59 10.30 5.31
N TYR A 176 8.65 9.49 5.78
CA TYR A 176 7.39 9.29 5.08
C TYR A 176 6.53 10.55 5.23
N ASP A 177 5.73 10.88 4.21
CA ASP A 177 4.66 11.84 4.41
C ASP A 177 3.65 11.22 5.37
N GLU A 178 3.60 11.74 6.61
CA GLU A 178 2.61 11.34 7.60
C GLU A 178 1.23 11.53 6.98
N PRO A 179 0.35 10.52 7.04
CA PRO A 179 -0.92 10.58 6.33
C PRO A 179 -1.73 11.72 6.93
N GLU A 180 -2.09 12.73 6.10
CA GLU A 180 -2.73 13.95 6.59
C GLU A 180 -3.86 13.58 7.56
N GLU A 181 -3.72 13.99 8.83
CA GLU A 181 -4.71 13.69 9.86
C GLU A 181 -6.04 14.32 9.42
N LEU A 182 -6.93 13.49 8.90
CA LEU A 182 -8.22 13.93 8.36
C LEU A 182 -9.02 14.57 9.50
N ASP A 183 -8.98 15.89 9.60
CA ASP A 183 -9.81 16.60 10.57
C ASP A 183 -11.28 16.37 10.20
N VAL A 184 -11.88 15.44 10.94
CA VAL A 184 -13.26 15.02 10.78
C VAL A 184 -14.20 16.22 10.94
N LYS A 185 -13.81 17.28 11.67
CA LYS A 185 -14.56 18.53 11.74
C LYS A 185 -14.52 19.31 10.43
N GLU A 186 -13.34 19.58 9.86
CA GLU A 186 -13.25 20.31 8.59
C GLU A 186 -13.89 19.50 7.45
N TYR A 187 -13.66 18.18 7.40
CA TYR A 187 -14.28 17.30 6.42
C TYR A 187 -15.81 17.30 6.53
N ALA A 188 -16.38 17.12 7.72
CA ALA A 188 -17.83 17.15 7.92
C ALA A 188 -18.43 18.55 7.66
N ALA A 189 -17.76 19.62 8.07
CA ALA A 189 -18.17 20.99 7.78
C ALA A 189 -18.19 21.25 6.26
N SER A 190 -17.24 20.69 5.49
CA SER A 190 -17.24 20.78 4.02
C SER A 190 -18.44 20.06 3.37
N LEU A 191 -18.97 19.02 4.03
CA LEU A 191 -20.22 18.33 3.65
C LEU A 191 -21.49 19.03 4.16
N GLY A 192 -21.36 20.18 4.85
CA GLY A 192 -22.47 20.89 5.49
C GLY A 192 -22.98 20.23 6.77
N VAL A 193 -22.20 19.30 7.34
CA VAL A 193 -22.52 18.56 8.58
C VAL A 193 -21.81 19.23 9.75
N ASP A 194 -22.53 20.09 10.46
CA ASP A 194 -22.10 20.70 11.72
C ASP A 194 -22.06 19.64 12.84
N ILE A 195 -20.87 19.06 13.07
CA ILE A 195 -20.63 18.02 14.09
C ILE A 195 -21.05 18.47 15.49
N GLU A 196 -20.86 19.75 15.83
CA GLU A 196 -21.12 20.25 17.19
C GLU A 196 -22.62 20.42 17.46
N ASN A 197 -23.42 20.45 16.38
CA ASN A 197 -24.89 20.51 16.40
C ASN A 197 -25.56 19.18 15.93
N ILE A 198 -24.79 18.09 15.72
CA ILE A 198 -25.39 16.75 15.53
C ILE A 198 -26.09 16.35 16.81
N ASN A 199 -27.42 16.37 16.80
CA ASN A 199 -28.20 15.82 17.89
C ASN A 199 -28.10 14.28 17.91
N MET A 200 -27.17 13.76 18.70
CA MET A 200 -26.91 12.33 18.94
C MET A 200 -28.08 11.55 19.59
N THR A 201 -29.25 12.17 19.79
CA THR A 201 -30.52 11.51 20.13
C THR A 201 -31.48 11.36 18.94
N MET A 202 -31.25 12.10 17.85
CA MET A 202 -31.96 11.95 16.56
C MET A 202 -31.19 11.12 15.55
N VAL A 203 -29.87 10.95 15.72
CA VAL A 203 -29.11 9.90 15.05
C VAL A 203 -29.66 8.56 15.52
N ASP A 204 -30.30 7.81 14.61
CA ASP A 204 -30.80 6.47 14.93
C ASP A 204 -29.61 5.52 15.11
N LYS A 205 -29.27 5.26 16.38
CA LYS A 205 -28.14 4.40 16.75
C LYS A 205 -28.32 2.98 16.20
N ASN A 206 -29.56 2.51 16.02
CA ASN A 206 -29.84 1.21 15.43
C ASN A 206 -29.34 1.08 13.99
N MET A 207 -29.20 2.19 13.23
CA MET A 207 -28.62 2.17 11.87
C MET A 207 -27.10 2.03 11.85
N PHE A 208 -26.41 2.32 12.95
CA PHE A 208 -24.97 2.10 13.11
C PHE A 208 -24.68 0.82 13.90
N ASP A 209 -25.49 0.52 14.91
CA ASP A 209 -25.44 -0.72 15.69
C ASP A 209 -25.75 -1.95 14.82
N GLY A 210 -26.74 -1.83 13.92
CA GLY A 210 -27.12 -2.85 12.93
C GLY A 210 -26.12 -3.08 11.80
N GLY A 211 -24.99 -2.37 11.79
CA GLY A 211 -23.86 -2.64 10.90
C GLY A 211 -22.99 -3.77 11.44
N LEU A 212 -22.25 -3.52 12.54
CA LEU A 212 -21.51 -4.55 13.28
C LEU A 212 -21.09 -4.13 14.70
N ASN A 213 -21.93 -3.42 15.48
CA ASN A 213 -21.55 -3.01 16.85
C ASN A 213 -21.69 -4.17 17.86
N MET A 214 -20.87 -5.21 17.68
CA MET A 214 -20.86 -6.38 18.54
C MET A 214 -20.22 -6.05 19.90
N THR A 215 -21.02 -6.06 20.97
CA THR A 215 -20.45 -6.11 22.32
C THR A 215 -19.68 -7.42 22.50
N LYS A 216 -18.53 -7.38 23.17
CA LYS A 216 -17.53 -8.47 23.10
C LYS A 216 -18.05 -9.83 23.57
N SER A 217 -18.97 -9.85 24.54
CA SER A 217 -19.68 -11.06 25.00
C SER A 217 -20.56 -11.70 23.92
N SER A 218 -21.22 -10.91 23.08
CA SER A 218 -22.09 -11.41 22.01
C SER A 218 -21.31 -12.15 20.91
N LEU A 219 -20.01 -11.88 20.77
CA LEU A 219 -19.14 -12.58 19.82
C LEU A 219 -18.71 -13.95 20.40
N ASP A 220 -18.36 -14.01 21.68
CA ASP A 220 -17.96 -15.25 22.35
C ASP A 220 -19.12 -16.24 22.54
N GLU A 221 -20.37 -15.79 22.78
CA GLU A 221 -21.52 -16.69 22.90
C GLU A 221 -21.96 -17.27 21.55
N LEU A 222 -22.03 -16.46 20.48
CA LEU A 222 -22.31 -16.95 19.12
C LEU A 222 -21.22 -17.91 18.60
N THR A 223 -19.97 -17.71 19.02
CA THR A 223 -18.83 -18.58 18.69
C THR A 223 -18.86 -19.92 19.47
N LYS A 224 -19.58 -19.98 20.60
CA LYS A 224 -19.58 -21.13 21.51
C LYS A 224 -20.77 -22.07 21.35
N GLU A 225 -21.96 -21.55 21.04
CA GLU A 225 -23.15 -22.39 20.87
C GLU A 225 -23.30 -22.95 19.45
N GLY A 226 -22.55 -22.41 18.48
CA GLY A 226 -22.50 -22.94 17.13
C GLY A 226 -23.79 -22.72 16.33
N TYR A 227 -24.26 -21.47 16.24
CA TYR A 227 -25.34 -21.16 15.29
C TYR A 227 -25.18 -19.85 14.52
N VAL A 228 -24.70 -19.80 13.27
CA VAL A 228 -23.77 -20.74 12.58
C VAL A 228 -24.20 -22.23 12.43
N LYS A 229 -25.44 -22.67 12.26
CA LYS A 229 -26.78 -22.12 11.84
C LYS A 229 -27.98 -22.70 12.88
N GLU A 230 -29.78 -21.76 14.02
CA GLU A 230 -30.88 -21.91 15.07
C GLU A 230 -31.99 -22.98 14.88
N VAL A 231 -32.40 -23.58 15.99
CA VAL A 231 -33.58 -24.46 16.06
C VAL A 231 -34.47 -24.01 17.22
N THR A 232 -35.78 -23.88 16.97
CA THR A 232 -36.74 -23.27 17.90
C THR A 232 -37.80 -24.30 18.32
N GLN A 233 -37.65 -24.83 19.54
CA GLN A 233 -38.51 -25.87 20.11
C GLN A 233 -39.70 -25.29 20.88
N GLN A 234 -40.89 -25.91 20.78
CA GLN A 234 -42.09 -25.55 21.55
C GLN A 234 -42.42 -26.58 22.65
N SER A 235 -43.22 -26.18 23.63
CA SER A 235 -43.35 -26.86 24.93
C SER A 235 -44.26 -28.10 24.98
N ASP A 236 -44.64 -28.67 23.84
CA ASP A 236 -45.39 -29.93 23.75
C ASP A 236 -44.53 -31.17 23.44
N GLY A 237 -43.24 -30.98 23.14
CA GLY A 237 -42.26 -32.05 22.97
C GLY A 237 -41.92 -32.41 21.53
N THR A 238 -42.29 -31.56 20.57
CA THR A 238 -41.99 -31.77 19.14
C THR A 238 -40.95 -30.74 18.63
N GLU A 239 -39.93 -31.21 17.92
CA GLU A 239 -38.82 -30.38 17.42
C GLU A 239 -39.02 -29.96 15.95
N TYR A 240 -38.92 -28.65 15.73
CA TYR A 240 -39.15 -28.01 14.44
C TYR A 240 -38.03 -27.02 14.15
N ILE A 241 -37.66 -26.90 12.88
CA ILE A 241 -37.05 -25.69 12.34
C ILE A 241 -38.22 -24.78 11.97
N VAL A 242 -38.27 -23.57 12.53
CA VAL A 242 -39.15 -22.53 11.99
C VAL A 242 -38.54 -22.07 10.67
N GLY A 243 -39.21 -22.38 9.56
CA GLY A 243 -38.82 -21.90 8.24
C GLY A 243 -38.94 -20.37 8.13
N PRO A 244 -38.33 -19.73 7.13
CA PRO A 244 -38.40 -18.27 6.93
C PRO A 244 -39.83 -17.76 6.62
N ASP A 245 -40.71 -18.68 6.23
CA ASP A 245 -42.16 -18.50 6.03
C ASP A 245 -42.98 -18.69 7.33
N GLY A 246 -42.34 -19.11 8.42
CA GLY A 246 -42.97 -19.32 9.73
C GLY A 246 -43.65 -20.68 9.89
N GLU A 247 -43.58 -21.58 8.89
CA GLU A 247 -44.03 -22.96 9.10
C GLU A 247 -43.06 -23.70 10.03
N ALA A 248 -43.62 -24.44 10.98
CA ALA A 248 -42.87 -25.34 11.84
C ALA A 248 -42.54 -26.62 11.06
N VAL A 249 -41.43 -26.59 10.32
CA VAL A 249 -40.98 -27.71 9.49
C VAL A 249 -40.20 -28.69 10.38
N PRO A 250 -40.59 -29.98 10.49
CA PRO A 250 -39.93 -30.92 11.39
C PRO A 250 -38.47 -31.12 10.98
N PHE A 251 -37.54 -31.04 11.95
CA PHE A 251 -36.10 -31.01 11.70
C PHE A 251 -35.61 -32.25 10.90
N THR A 252 -35.01 -32.02 9.73
CA THR A 252 -34.40 -33.08 8.89
C THR A 252 -32.87 -33.00 8.93
N PRO A 253 -32.16 -34.05 9.38
CA PRO A 253 -30.70 -34.00 9.61
C PRO A 253 -29.84 -34.07 8.32
N TYR A 254 -30.44 -33.89 7.13
CA TYR A 254 -29.78 -34.04 5.83
C TYR A 254 -29.76 -32.76 4.99
N GLY A 255 -30.27 -31.65 5.52
CA GLY A 255 -30.27 -30.36 4.85
C GLY A 255 -31.56 -30.05 4.10
N GLU A 256 -31.75 -28.75 3.86
CA GLU A 256 -32.93 -28.15 3.26
C GLU A 256 -32.99 -28.49 1.76
N GLY A 257 -34.15 -28.96 1.28
CA GLY A 257 -34.36 -29.41 -0.10
C GLY A 257 -34.11 -30.89 -0.38
N VAL A 258 -33.36 -31.62 0.45
CA VAL A 258 -33.06 -33.05 0.22
C VAL A 258 -34.30 -33.93 0.45
N GLY A 259 -35.03 -34.18 -0.63
CA GLY A 259 -36.29 -34.91 -0.60
C GLY A 259 -36.13 -36.40 -0.30
N VAL A 260 -37.14 -37.02 0.33
CA VAL A 260 -37.15 -38.48 0.59
C VAL A 260 -37.12 -39.31 -0.70
N GLU A 261 -37.57 -38.75 -1.83
CA GLU A 261 -37.43 -39.37 -3.16
C GLU A 261 -36.02 -39.19 -3.75
N GLU A 262 -35.33 -38.10 -3.41
CA GLU A 262 -33.94 -37.85 -3.83
C GLU A 262 -32.99 -38.80 -3.10
N MET A 263 -33.15 -39.00 -1.78
CA MET A 263 -32.38 -40.00 -1.03
C MET A 263 -32.61 -41.45 -1.53
N LYS A 264 -33.81 -41.75 -2.05
CA LYS A 264 -34.12 -43.04 -2.71
C LYS A 264 -33.51 -43.13 -4.11
N SER A 265 -33.45 -42.02 -4.85
CA SER A 265 -32.82 -41.95 -6.18
C SER A 265 -31.30 -42.06 -6.07
N ALA A 266 -30.72 -41.45 -5.03
CA ALA A 266 -29.35 -41.69 -4.55
C ALA A 266 -29.19 -43.07 -3.85
N GLY A 267 -30.20 -43.93 -3.89
CA GLY A 267 -30.06 -45.34 -3.54
C GLY A 267 -29.92 -45.66 -2.05
N VAL A 268 -30.08 -44.75 -1.09
CA VAL A 268 -29.92 -45.08 0.34
C VAL A 268 -31.11 -45.92 0.84
N LYS A 269 -30.84 -47.06 1.50
CA LYS A 269 -31.84 -47.83 2.29
C LYS A 269 -31.22 -48.42 3.55
N GLY A 270 -31.96 -48.34 4.66
CA GLY A 270 -31.66 -49.13 5.87
C GLY A 270 -31.92 -48.44 7.21
N ILE A 271 -32.35 -47.18 7.24
CA ILE A 271 -32.61 -46.42 8.48
C ILE A 271 -33.93 -46.92 9.12
N PRO A 272 -33.92 -47.45 10.36
CA PRO A 272 -35.11 -47.96 11.01
C PRO A 272 -35.73 -46.91 11.94
N PHE A 273 -36.56 -45.99 11.42
CA PHE A 273 -37.40 -45.17 12.30
C PHE A 273 -38.69 -45.92 12.69
N THR A 274 -39.01 -45.84 13.98
CA THR A 274 -40.07 -46.62 14.64
C THR A 274 -41.48 -46.11 14.37
N GLY A 275 -42.43 -47.03 14.15
CA GLY A 275 -43.86 -46.83 14.46
C GLY A 275 -44.66 -46.00 13.45
N ASN A 276 -45.36 -46.59 12.47
CA ASN A 276 -45.70 -48.00 12.28
C ASN A 276 -45.62 -48.45 10.81
N ASN A 277 -45.29 -49.73 10.65
CA ASN A 277 -45.37 -50.58 9.44
C ASN A 277 -44.28 -50.50 8.34
N ARG A 278 -43.68 -51.68 8.16
CA ARG A 278 -43.17 -52.32 6.92
C ARG A 278 -41.80 -51.97 6.32
N GLN A 279 -40.89 -52.90 6.65
CA GLN A 279 -40.15 -53.78 5.73
C GLN A 279 -38.91 -53.27 4.97
N GLU A 280 -37.77 -53.77 5.46
CA GLU A 280 -36.90 -54.68 4.70
C GLU A 280 -36.39 -54.24 3.33
N GLY A 281 -35.27 -53.53 3.37
CA GLY A 281 -34.30 -53.51 2.29
C GLY A 281 -33.04 -52.79 2.74
N LYS A 282 -31.87 -53.41 2.58
CA LYS A 282 -30.61 -52.67 2.52
C LYS A 282 -30.35 -52.24 1.08
N SER A 283 -29.47 -51.27 0.91
CA SER A 283 -29.00 -50.84 -0.40
C SER A 283 -27.48 -50.77 -0.43
N PRO A 284 -26.85 -51.01 -1.58
CA PRO A 284 -25.53 -50.49 -1.86
C PRO A 284 -25.51 -48.95 -1.74
N ILE A 285 -24.46 -48.39 -1.14
CA ILE A 285 -24.26 -46.95 -0.98
C ILE A 285 -23.71 -46.39 -2.30
N PRO A 286 -24.27 -45.30 -2.86
CA PRO A 286 -24.05 -44.86 -4.25
C PRO A 286 -22.61 -44.47 -4.61
N PHE A 287 -21.72 -44.32 -3.63
CA PHE A 287 -20.32 -43.93 -3.82
C PHE A 287 -19.31 -44.98 -3.33
N ILE A 288 -19.78 -46.09 -2.73
CA ILE A 288 -18.93 -47.17 -2.18
C ILE A 288 -19.13 -48.46 -2.98
N ASP A 289 -20.39 -48.77 -3.31
CA ASP A 289 -20.79 -50.06 -3.88
C ASP A 289 -21.18 -49.98 -5.37
N VAL A 290 -21.14 -48.78 -5.98
CA VAL A 290 -21.50 -48.53 -7.38
C VAL A 290 -20.27 -47.98 -8.13
N PRO A 291 -19.62 -48.76 -9.02
CA PRO A 291 -18.43 -48.31 -9.74
C PRO A 291 -18.76 -47.22 -10.75
N ALA A 292 -17.97 -46.14 -10.76
CA ALA A 292 -18.22 -44.96 -11.59
C ALA A 292 -17.80 -45.21 -13.05
N PRO A 293 -18.54 -44.71 -14.06
CA PRO A 293 -18.29 -45.03 -15.48
C PRO A 293 -16.97 -44.48 -16.04
N TRP A 294 -16.22 -43.69 -15.27
CA TRP A 294 -14.90 -43.17 -15.59
C TRP A 294 -13.77 -44.10 -15.12
N GLN A 295 -14.08 -45.17 -14.38
CA GLN A 295 -13.14 -46.25 -14.03
C GLN A 295 -12.92 -47.25 -15.19
N THR A 296 -13.67 -47.13 -16.30
CA THR A 296 -13.79 -48.20 -17.32
C THR A 296 -13.13 -47.87 -18.68
N SER A 297 -12.48 -46.71 -18.84
CA SER A 297 -12.03 -46.23 -20.17
C SER A 297 -10.64 -45.61 -20.25
N MET A 298 -9.82 -45.65 -19.19
CA MET A 298 -8.38 -45.39 -19.28
C MET A 298 -7.58 -46.66 -18.91
N PRO A 299 -6.90 -47.32 -19.87
CA PRO A 299 -5.99 -48.44 -19.58
C PRO A 299 -4.69 -47.91 -18.96
N ALA A 300 -4.59 -47.95 -17.63
CA ALA A 300 -3.54 -47.31 -16.85
C ALA A 300 -2.30 -48.22 -16.59
N GLU A 301 -1.83 -48.98 -17.59
CA GLU A 301 -0.68 -49.91 -17.43
C GLU A 301 0.70 -49.29 -17.74
N GLU A 302 0.80 -48.05 -18.23
CA GLU A 302 2.06 -47.51 -18.81
C GLU A 302 2.46 -46.11 -18.27
N ALA A 303 2.05 -45.75 -17.05
CA ALA A 303 2.17 -44.37 -16.53
C ALA A 303 2.81 -44.23 -15.12
N ARG A 304 3.48 -45.25 -14.58
CA ARG A 304 4.30 -45.09 -13.36
C ARG A 304 5.51 -46.02 -13.35
N GLY A 305 6.60 -45.55 -13.95
CA GLY A 305 7.93 -46.07 -13.60
C GLY A 305 8.20 -45.76 -12.13
N VAL A 306 8.63 -46.77 -11.39
CA VAL A 306 9.15 -46.64 -10.03
C VAL A 306 10.65 -46.85 -10.13
N ASP A 307 11.40 -45.76 -10.05
CA ASP A 307 12.79 -45.79 -9.62
C ASP A 307 12.77 -45.41 -8.13
N ASP A 308 12.95 -46.41 -7.26
CA ASP A 308 13.14 -46.20 -5.83
C ASP A 308 14.56 -45.67 -5.59
N ASP A 309 14.71 -44.43 -5.12
CA ASP A 309 15.98 -43.89 -4.62
C ASP A 309 15.81 -43.38 -3.17
N ASP A 310 16.67 -43.87 -2.30
CA ASP A 310 16.60 -43.74 -0.84
C ASP A 310 17.24 -42.43 -0.37
N VAL A 311 16.46 -41.57 0.30
CA VAL A 311 16.94 -40.31 0.89
C VAL A 311 16.57 -40.25 2.36
N SER A 312 17.38 -40.92 3.18
CA SER A 312 17.35 -40.82 4.63
C SER A 312 17.81 -39.43 5.11
N VAL A 313 16.85 -38.56 5.46
CA VAL A 313 17.14 -37.32 6.18
C VAL A 313 17.22 -37.61 7.67
N GLN A 314 18.45 -37.58 8.20
CA GLN A 314 18.72 -37.53 9.63
C GLN A 314 18.97 -36.07 10.08
N ASN A 315 19.12 -35.88 11.40
CA ASN A 315 19.67 -34.70 12.08
C ASN A 315 18.78 -33.43 12.09
N ASP A 316 18.68 -32.67 13.18
CA ASP A 316 19.19 -32.87 14.55
C ASP A 316 18.23 -32.23 15.58
N GLU A 317 18.32 -32.69 16.84
CA GLU A 317 17.75 -32.01 18.01
C GLU A 317 18.76 -30.98 18.59
N ASP A 318 18.47 -30.42 19.78
CA ASP A 318 19.32 -29.52 20.57
C ASP A 318 19.68 -28.13 20.00
N SER A 319 18.98 -27.10 20.52
CA SER A 319 19.64 -25.94 21.15
C SER A 319 18.67 -25.18 22.05
N ALA A 320 18.98 -25.10 23.35
CA ALA A 320 18.18 -24.38 24.34
C ALA A 320 19.04 -23.43 25.19
N SER A 321 18.67 -22.15 25.20
CA SER A 321 18.94 -21.15 26.23
C SER A 321 17.93 -20.01 26.05
N MET A 322 17.19 -19.51 27.04
CA MET A 322 17.37 -19.39 28.50
C MET A 322 18.41 -18.33 28.90
N VAL A 323 17.93 -17.10 29.06
CA VAL A 323 18.51 -16.08 29.95
C VAL A 323 17.34 -15.32 30.59
N ASP A 324 17.44 -15.06 31.89
CA ASP A 324 16.31 -14.60 32.71
C ASP A 324 16.20 -13.06 32.84
N ASP A 325 14.99 -12.67 33.25
CA ASP A 325 14.63 -11.54 34.12
C ASP A 325 15.77 -10.75 34.81
N ASP A 326 15.71 -9.41 34.71
CA ASP A 326 15.87 -8.57 35.90
C ASP A 326 14.97 -7.33 35.81
N SER A 327 14.20 -7.10 36.87
CA SER A 327 13.27 -5.98 37.03
C SER A 327 13.62 -5.25 38.33
N LEU A 328 13.85 -3.94 38.32
CA LEU A 328 13.39 -2.97 39.35
C LEU A 328 13.97 -1.53 39.21
N ASN A 329 13.08 -0.59 38.89
CA ASN A 329 12.72 0.56 39.75
C ASN A 329 13.81 1.28 40.59
N LYS A 330 14.04 2.57 40.31
CA LYS A 330 14.23 3.55 41.40
C LYS A 330 13.85 5.01 41.07
N GLN A 331 13.18 5.64 42.04
CA GLN A 331 12.95 7.10 42.17
C GLN A 331 14.29 7.82 42.48
N LYS A 332 14.47 9.16 42.49
CA LYS A 332 13.60 10.25 42.99
C LYS A 332 14.29 11.64 42.83
N SER A 333 13.52 12.76 42.80
CA SER A 333 13.92 14.17 43.13
C SER A 333 15.05 14.82 42.29
N SER A 334 15.11 16.14 42.05
CA SER A 334 14.56 17.34 42.74
C SER A 334 13.71 18.21 41.80
N ASP A 335 12.70 18.96 42.27
CA ASP A 335 12.78 20.28 42.92
C ASP A 335 13.71 21.27 42.20
N ASP A 336 13.12 22.25 41.49
CA ASP A 336 13.52 23.66 41.50
C ASP A 336 12.32 24.54 41.10
N GLU A 337 12.13 25.67 41.77
CA GLU A 337 11.02 26.61 41.55
C GLU A 337 11.46 27.77 40.64
N ILE A 338 10.58 28.26 39.76
CA ILE A 338 10.61 29.66 39.28
C ILE A 338 9.17 30.08 38.94
N GLU A 339 8.72 31.14 39.61
CA GLU A 339 7.45 31.80 39.35
C GLU A 339 7.59 32.74 38.13
N THR A 340 6.58 32.81 37.27
CA THR A 340 6.33 34.03 36.47
C THR A 340 4.84 34.12 36.17
N GLU A 341 4.18 35.08 36.80
CA GLU A 341 2.76 35.38 36.57
C GLU A 341 2.60 36.29 35.33
N GLU A 342 1.89 35.84 34.30
CA GLU A 342 1.21 36.73 33.35
C GLU A 342 -0.27 36.33 33.28
N GLU A 343 -1.14 37.20 33.77
CA GLU A 343 -2.60 37.00 33.75
C GLU A 343 -3.15 37.10 32.32
N THR A 344 -3.23 35.97 31.60
CA THR A 344 -3.92 35.90 30.32
C THR A 344 -5.44 35.94 30.52
N SER A 345 -5.99 37.14 30.70
CA SER A 345 -7.44 37.36 30.86
C SER A 345 -8.24 36.74 29.71
N MET A 346 -9.31 36.01 30.04
CA MET A 346 -10.15 35.33 29.04
C MET A 346 -10.92 36.37 28.21
N PRO A 347 -10.95 36.25 26.87
CA PRO A 347 -11.68 37.18 26.01
C PRO A 347 -13.19 37.02 26.22
N ASN A 348 -13.88 38.14 26.36
CA ASN A 348 -15.31 38.21 26.65
C ASN A 348 -16.13 37.94 25.37
N GLU A 349 -17.07 36.99 25.40
CA GLU A 349 -17.86 36.58 24.23
C GLU A 349 -18.69 37.75 23.66
N ASN A 350 -18.24 38.29 22.52
CA ASN A 350 -19.02 39.12 21.62
C ASN A 350 -18.67 38.70 20.19
N ASP A 351 -19.67 38.42 19.36
CA ASP A 351 -19.49 37.99 17.96
C ASP A 351 -19.00 39.12 17.03
N THR A 352 -17.79 39.61 17.28
CA THR A 352 -17.03 40.35 16.27
C THR A 352 -16.47 39.34 15.28
N ALA A 353 -17.08 39.24 14.10
CA ALA A 353 -16.68 38.31 13.05
C ALA A 353 -15.15 38.31 12.83
N VAL A 354 -14.52 37.17 13.11
CA VAL A 354 -13.06 37.03 13.09
C VAL A 354 -12.57 37.19 11.65
N ASP A 355 -11.78 38.23 11.41
CA ASP A 355 -11.13 38.47 10.12
C ASP A 355 -10.25 37.26 9.77
N PRO A 356 -10.38 36.64 8.57
CA PRO A 356 -9.55 35.51 8.18
C PRO A 356 -8.04 35.80 8.19
N ILE A 357 -7.62 37.08 8.12
CA ILE A 357 -6.22 37.48 8.31
C ILE A 357 -5.73 37.16 9.74
N ASP A 358 -6.63 37.16 10.74
CA ASP A 358 -6.32 36.81 12.12
C ASP A 358 -6.23 35.29 12.39
N LEU A 359 -6.60 34.44 11.43
CA LEU A 359 -6.34 32.99 11.48
C LEU A 359 -4.94 32.62 10.94
N LEU A 360 -4.33 33.47 10.11
CA LEU A 360 -3.06 33.14 9.45
C LEU A 360 -1.86 33.03 10.41
N THR A 361 -1.05 31.99 10.18
CA THR A 361 0.23 31.74 10.86
C THR A 361 1.33 32.69 10.37
N VAL A 362 2.41 32.85 11.14
CA VAL A 362 3.53 33.74 10.79
C VAL A 362 4.22 33.31 9.49
N VAL A 363 4.25 32.00 9.20
CA VAL A 363 4.83 31.45 7.95
C VAL A 363 3.99 31.87 6.74
N ARG A 364 2.68 31.59 6.76
CA ARG A 364 1.75 31.98 5.67
C ARG A 364 1.68 33.50 5.49
N LEU A 365 1.70 34.29 6.57
CA LEU A 365 1.77 35.75 6.48
C LEU A 365 3.04 36.23 5.74
N LYS A 366 4.22 35.66 6.05
CA LYS A 366 5.47 36.00 5.36
C LYS A 366 5.46 35.53 3.90
N GLU A 367 4.87 34.38 3.60
CA GLU A 367 4.71 33.85 2.24
C GLU A 367 3.85 34.78 1.36
N VAL A 368 2.65 35.13 1.82
CA VAL A 368 1.71 36.02 1.10
C VAL A 368 2.32 37.42 0.91
N LEU A 369 2.93 38.00 1.96
CA LEU A 369 3.61 39.29 1.86
C LEU A 369 4.81 39.24 0.89
N ARG A 370 5.59 38.15 0.86
CA ARG A 370 6.67 37.95 -0.13
C ARG A 370 6.13 37.90 -1.56
N LYS A 371 5.02 37.19 -1.79
CA LYS A 371 4.36 37.04 -3.09
C LYS A 371 3.85 38.39 -3.64
N GLU A 372 3.28 39.23 -2.79
CA GLU A 372 2.87 40.61 -3.12
C GLU A 372 4.02 41.63 -3.03
N LYS A 373 5.28 41.19 -2.79
CA LYS A 373 6.52 42.00 -2.73
C LYS A 373 6.57 43.04 -1.59
N ILE A 374 5.92 42.75 -0.46
CA ILE A 374 5.83 43.58 0.73
C ILE A 374 6.88 43.16 1.79
N LYS A 375 7.30 44.08 2.66
CA LYS A 375 8.34 43.86 3.68
C LYS A 375 7.91 42.84 4.75
N VAL A 376 8.54 41.66 4.73
CA VAL A 376 8.25 40.49 5.60
C VAL A 376 8.88 40.52 7.02
N SER A 377 9.53 41.61 7.41
CA SER A 377 10.19 41.75 8.73
C SER A 377 9.31 42.49 9.74
N GLY A 378 8.98 41.90 10.88
CA GLY A 378 8.22 42.54 11.97
C GLY A 378 7.59 41.52 12.92
N SER A 379 6.91 42.02 13.95
CA SER A 379 6.01 41.21 14.80
C SER A 379 4.84 40.63 14.00
N LYS A 380 4.20 39.56 14.51
CA LYS A 380 2.99 38.94 13.89
C LYS A 380 1.91 39.98 13.58
N GLN A 381 1.73 40.95 14.48
CA GLN A 381 0.77 42.04 14.30
C GLN A 381 1.13 42.97 13.13
N GLU A 382 2.39 43.42 13.03
CA GLU A 382 2.85 44.27 11.91
C GLU A 382 2.63 43.60 10.54
N LEU A 383 2.78 42.27 10.47
CA LEU A 383 2.56 41.52 9.23
C LEU A 383 1.07 41.47 8.86
N ARG A 384 0.18 41.32 9.85
CA ARG A 384 -1.28 41.39 9.66
C ARG A 384 -1.73 42.79 9.24
N ASP A 385 -1.25 43.83 9.92
CA ASP A 385 -1.63 45.21 9.63
C ASP A 385 -1.15 45.67 8.24
N ARG A 386 0.04 45.22 7.80
CA ARG A 386 0.51 45.43 6.42
C ARG A 386 -0.35 44.69 5.40
N LEU A 387 -0.74 43.44 5.69
CA LEU A 387 -1.60 42.68 4.79
C LEU A 387 -3.00 43.31 4.67
N ARG A 388 -3.60 43.72 5.79
CA ARG A 388 -4.85 44.50 5.84
C ARG A 388 -4.76 45.79 5.04
N SER A 389 -3.71 46.59 5.26
CA SER A 389 -3.48 47.83 4.53
C SER A 389 -3.36 47.61 3.01
N HIS A 390 -2.68 46.53 2.60
CA HIS A 390 -2.53 46.18 1.19
C HIS A 390 -3.85 45.74 0.56
N VAL A 391 -4.57 44.81 1.21
CA VAL A 391 -5.89 44.33 0.76
C VAL A 391 -6.87 45.49 0.59
N ASN A 392 -6.95 46.40 1.57
CA ASN A 392 -7.83 47.57 1.48
C ASN A 392 -7.45 48.50 0.30
N SER A 393 -6.16 48.71 0.05
CA SER A 393 -5.72 49.50 -1.12
C SER A 393 -6.05 48.82 -2.46
N LYS A 394 -5.99 47.48 -2.50
CA LYS A 394 -6.29 46.66 -3.69
C LYS A 394 -7.80 46.65 -4.00
N ILE A 395 -8.65 46.65 -2.97
CA ILE A 395 -10.11 46.82 -3.09
C ILE A 395 -10.43 48.21 -3.63
N GLN A 396 -9.96 49.28 -2.98
CA GLN A 396 -10.22 50.67 -3.39
C GLN A 396 -9.73 50.97 -4.82
N THR A 397 -8.59 50.40 -5.23
CA THR A 397 -8.08 50.54 -6.60
C THR A 397 -9.02 49.89 -7.62
N ARG A 398 -9.57 48.71 -7.30
CA ARG A 398 -10.48 47.97 -8.18
C ARG A 398 -11.84 48.64 -8.30
N GLU A 399 -12.42 49.09 -7.18
CA GLU A 399 -13.68 49.84 -7.16
C GLU A 399 -13.61 51.13 -7.98
N GLY A 400 -12.42 51.71 -8.17
CA GLY A 400 -12.20 52.86 -9.05
C GLY A 400 -12.14 52.55 -10.55
N GLN A 401 -12.01 51.28 -10.96
CA GLN A 401 -11.88 50.88 -12.37
C GLN A 401 -13.20 50.38 -12.99
N ASP A 402 -14.08 49.76 -12.22
CA ASP A 402 -15.35 49.19 -12.73
C ASP A 402 -16.45 50.27 -13.01
N TRP A 403 -16.10 51.55 -13.00
CA TRP A 403 -16.98 52.71 -13.31
C TRP A 403 -16.50 53.57 -14.51
N GLN A 404 -15.61 53.05 -15.38
CA GLN A 404 -15.16 53.70 -16.62
C GLN A 404 -15.43 52.84 -17.87
#